data_AF-A0A2M7K9R0-F1
#
_entry.id   AF-A0A2M7K9R0-F1
#
_cell.length_a   1.000
_cell.length_b   1.000
_cell.length_c   1.000
_cell.angle_alpha   90.00
_cell.angle_beta   90.00
_cell.angle_gamma   90.00
#
_symmetry.space_group_name_H-M   'P 1'
#
loop_
_entity.id
_entity.type
_entity.pdbx_description
1 polymer ?
#
loop_
_entity_poly.entity_id
_entity_poly.type
_entity_poly.pdbx_seq_one_letter_code
_entity_poly.pdbx_strand_id
1 'polypeptide(L)'
;MRYIEGEDRNQIILFPESIDEYVSDNNSIRIIDEYIKQLDLKRLGFKRAVNPSLGRPPYHPKDMLKLYLYGYLNLSAFIPKTGTGSDQKFRGHLAAQETKT
;
A
#
# COMPACT_ATOMS: atom_id res chain seq x y z
N MET A 1 -9.13 17.77 21.54
CA MET A 1 -9.27 18.14 20.11
C MET A 1 -9.10 16.88 19.28
N ARG A 2 -10.06 16.60 18.40
CA ARG A 2 -10.11 15.35 17.62
C ARG A 2 -9.26 15.45 16.37
N TYR A 3 -8.74 14.31 15.91
CA TYR A 3 -8.17 14.17 14.57
C TYR A 3 -9.30 14.10 13.54
N ILE A 4 -8.98 14.20 12.24
CA ILE A 4 -9.92 13.78 11.20
C ILE A 4 -10.10 12.26 11.35
N GLU A 5 -11.32 11.84 11.64
CA GLU A 5 -11.71 10.42 11.69
C GLU A 5 -12.09 9.99 10.27
N GLY A 6 -11.60 8.82 9.87
CA GLY A 6 -12.03 8.16 8.63
C GLY A 6 -13.20 7.22 8.88
N GLU A 7 -13.77 6.70 7.80
CA GLU A 7 -14.78 5.64 7.85
C GLU A 7 -14.14 4.29 8.24
N ASP A 8 -14.91 3.43 8.92
CA ASP A 8 -14.47 2.08 9.24
C ASP A 8 -14.41 1.24 7.95
N ARG A 9 -13.33 0.47 7.79
CA ARG A 9 -13.17 -0.42 6.62
C ARG A 9 -14.18 -1.56 6.61
N ASN A 10 -14.68 -1.94 7.79
CA ASN A 10 -15.72 -2.96 7.95
C ASN A 10 -17.13 -2.40 7.77
N GLN A 11 -17.27 -1.10 7.53
CA GLN A 11 -18.58 -0.50 7.31
C GLN A 11 -19.24 -1.07 6.05
N ILE A 12 -20.50 -1.43 6.19
CA ILE A 12 -21.25 -2.06 5.11
C ILE A 12 -21.52 -1.05 3.99
N ILE A 13 -21.14 -1.38 2.75
CA ILE A 13 -21.46 -0.59 1.55
C ILE A 13 -22.30 -1.41 0.57
N LEU A 14 -22.76 -0.79 -0.52
CA LEU A 14 -23.71 -1.43 -1.44
C LEU A 14 -23.10 -2.62 -2.20
N PHE A 15 -21.85 -2.48 -2.67
CA PHE A 15 -21.03 -3.56 -3.25
C PHE A 15 -19.56 -3.15 -3.22
N PRO A 16 -18.63 -3.97 -2.68
CA PRO A 16 -18.74 -5.23 -1.91
C PRO A 16 -19.41 -5.03 -0.54
N GLU A 17 -19.49 -6.04 0.32
CA GLU A 17 -20.12 -5.85 1.63
C GLU A 17 -19.30 -4.84 2.46
N SER A 18 -17.96 -4.84 2.38
CA SER A 18 -17.15 -3.80 3.00
C SER A 18 -15.84 -3.53 2.25
N ILE A 19 -15.19 -2.40 2.54
CA ILE A 19 -13.88 -2.08 1.95
C ILE A 19 -12.83 -3.13 2.36
N ASP A 20 -12.93 -3.72 3.55
CA ASP A 20 -11.98 -4.74 4.03
C ASP A 20 -11.99 -6.01 3.16
N GLU A 21 -13.11 -6.34 2.51
CA GLU A 21 -13.20 -7.52 1.64
C GLU A 21 -12.31 -7.43 0.40
N TYR A 22 -11.96 -6.22 -0.03
CA TYR A 22 -10.97 -6.03 -1.10
C TYR A 22 -9.55 -6.32 -0.64
N VAL A 23 -9.30 -6.42 0.66
CA VAL A 23 -7.99 -6.65 1.23
C VAL A 23 -7.79 -8.15 1.48
N SER A 24 -6.92 -8.78 0.69
CA SER A 24 -6.55 -10.18 0.94
C SER A 24 -6.01 -10.40 2.36
N ASP A 25 -6.28 -11.56 2.95
CA ASP A 25 -5.71 -12.00 4.24
C ASP A 25 -4.18 -11.99 4.27
N ASN A 26 -3.55 -12.22 3.12
CA ASN A 26 -2.09 -12.22 2.97
C ASN A 26 -1.51 -10.84 2.65
N ASN A 27 -2.32 -9.78 2.65
CA ASN A 27 -1.83 -8.43 2.36
C ASN A 27 -1.01 -7.88 3.54
N SER A 28 0.17 -7.33 3.22
CA SER A 28 1.09 -6.73 4.19
C SER A 28 0.47 -5.60 5.01
N ILE A 29 -0.58 -4.94 4.50
CA ILE A 29 -1.31 -3.91 5.23
C ILE A 29 -1.88 -4.41 6.57
N ARG A 30 -2.25 -5.70 6.68
CA ARG A 30 -2.80 -6.26 7.93
C ARG A 30 -1.76 -6.26 9.05
N ILE A 31 -0.52 -6.65 8.74
CA ILE A 31 0.60 -6.62 9.68
C ILE A 31 0.98 -5.16 10.02
N ILE A 32 1.03 -4.29 9.01
CA ILE A 32 1.33 -2.86 9.19
C ILE A 32 0.32 -2.19 10.13
N ASP A 33 -0.97 -2.49 9.95
CA ASP A 33 -2.06 -1.91 10.75
C ASP A 33 -1.94 -2.28 12.23
N GLU A 34 -1.79 -3.58 12.51
CA GLU A 34 -1.64 -4.10 13.88
C GLU A 34 -0.33 -3.65 14.55
N TYR A 35 0.76 -3.57 13.79
CA TYR A 35 2.03 -3.05 14.31
C TYR A 35 1.90 -1.58 14.73
N ILE A 36 1.37 -0.72 13.87
CA ILE A 36 1.26 0.72 14.13
C ILE A 36 0.23 1.00 15.24
N LYS A 37 -0.82 0.18 15.37
CA LYS A 37 -1.81 0.27 16.45
C LYS A 37 -1.15 0.21 17.84
N GLN A 38 -0.13 -0.63 18.00
CA GLN A 38 0.60 -0.83 19.27
C GLN A 38 1.61 0.30 19.59
N LEU A 39 2.01 1.11 18.60
CA LEU A 39 3.01 2.16 18.81
C LEU A 39 2.45 3.36 19.61
N ASP A 40 3.24 3.82 20.58
CA ASP A 40 3.05 5.13 21.23
C ASP A 40 3.88 6.19 20.51
N LEU A 41 3.25 6.88 19.56
CA LEU A 41 3.93 7.90 18.76
C LEU A 41 4.41 9.10 19.57
N LYS A 42 3.78 9.39 20.71
CA LYS A 42 4.22 10.50 21.59
C LYS A 42 5.55 10.14 22.25
N ARG A 43 5.65 8.93 22.80
CA ARG A 43 6.88 8.42 23.42
C ARG A 43 8.02 8.25 22.42
N LEU A 44 7.70 7.93 21.17
CA LEU A 44 8.66 7.83 20.07
C LEU A 44 9.13 9.20 19.52
N GLY A 45 8.63 10.32 20.07
CA GLY A 45 9.10 11.65 19.69
C GLY A 45 8.49 12.21 18.39
N PHE A 46 7.35 11.67 17.93
CA PHE A 46 6.65 12.25 16.78
C PHE A 46 6.12 13.65 17.15
N LYS A 47 6.72 14.69 16.58
CA LYS A 47 6.36 16.10 16.83
C LYS A 47 4.89 16.43 16.54
N ARG A 48 4.28 15.71 15.58
CA ARG A 48 2.87 15.88 15.18
C ARG A 48 1.92 14.92 15.89
N ALA A 49 2.36 14.24 16.96
CA ALA A 49 1.51 13.42 17.83
C ALA A 49 0.66 14.24 18.81
N VAL A 50 0.85 15.56 18.84
CA VAL A 50 0.05 16.49 19.63
C VAL A 50 -0.74 17.38 18.67
N ASN A 51 -2.04 17.53 18.95
CA ASN A 51 -2.92 18.34 18.11
C ASN A 51 -2.65 19.83 18.30
N PRO A 52 -2.67 20.63 17.22
CA PRO A 52 -2.63 22.07 17.32
C PRO A 52 -3.90 22.60 18.03
N SER A 53 -3.77 23.70 18.75
CA SER A 53 -4.87 24.32 19.50
C SER A 53 -5.88 25.06 18.62
N LEU A 54 -5.50 25.40 17.39
CA LEU A 54 -6.28 26.23 16.47
C LEU A 54 -6.20 25.68 15.05
N GLY A 55 -7.27 25.88 14.27
CA GLY A 55 -7.34 25.53 12.85
C GLY A 55 -8.01 24.19 12.55
N ARG A 56 -7.81 23.70 11.31
CA ARG A 56 -8.38 22.43 10.83
C ARG A 56 -7.74 21.25 11.58
N PRO A 57 -8.53 20.30 12.10
CA PRO A 57 -8.01 19.05 12.64
C PRO A 57 -7.03 18.38 11.69
N PRO A 58 -5.85 17.93 12.16
CA PRO A 58 -4.93 17.16 11.33
C PRO A 58 -5.42 15.71 11.17
N TYR A 59 -4.90 15.01 10.16
CA TYR A 59 -4.99 13.56 10.10
C TYR A 59 -4.25 12.91 11.26
N HIS A 60 -4.68 11.71 11.65
CA HIS A 60 -4.03 10.97 12.72
C HIS A 60 -2.61 10.53 12.29
N PRO A 61 -1.58 10.75 13.12
CA PRO A 61 -0.19 10.44 12.77
C PRO A 61 0.06 8.93 12.55
N LYS A 62 -0.73 8.05 13.18
CA LYS A 62 -0.72 6.60 12.86
C LYS A 62 -1.15 6.32 11.43
N ASP A 63 -2.15 7.01 10.91
CA ASP A 63 -2.63 6.78 9.54
C ASP A 63 -1.62 7.28 8.52
N MET A 64 -0.98 8.42 8.80
CA MET A 64 0.14 8.91 7.99
C MET A 64 1.31 7.91 7.98
N LEU A 65 1.62 7.30 9.12
CA LEU A 65 2.68 6.28 9.23
C LEU A 65 2.31 5.00 8.47
N LYS A 66 1.05 4.55 8.51
CA LYS A 66 0.56 3.39 7.75
C LYS A 66 0.77 3.60 6.25
N LEU A 67 0.37 4.76 5.72
CA LEU A 67 0.56 5.10 4.31
C LEU A 67 2.04 5.14 3.93
N TYR A 68 2.88 5.76 4.76
CA TYR A 68 4.31 5.84 4.52
C TYR A 68 4.97 4.45 4.46
N LEU A 69 4.67 3.60 5.45
CA LEU A 69 5.25 2.26 5.53
C LEU A 69 4.76 1.35 4.41
N TYR A 70 3.46 1.39 4.11
CA TYR A 70 2.90 0.62 3.00
C TYR A 70 3.49 1.06 1.66
N GLY A 71 3.61 2.37 1.42
CA GLY A 71 4.24 2.90 0.22
C GLY A 71 5.70 2.46 0.09
N TYR A 72 6.46 2.52 1.18
CA TYR A 72 7.86 2.10 1.22
C TYR A 72 8.03 0.60 0.91
N LEU A 73 7.19 -0.26 1.48
CA LEU A 73 7.29 -1.71 1.29
C LEU A 73 6.85 -2.15 -0.12
N ASN A 74 5.93 -1.42 -0.75
CA ASN A 74 5.44 -1.74 -2.09
C ASN A 74 6.18 -1.00 -3.23
N LEU A 75 7.20 -0.20 -2.89
CA LEU A 75 7.95 0.60 -3.86
C LEU A 75 8.66 -0.24 -4.95
N SER A 76 9.05 -1.49 -4.63
CA SER A 76 9.72 -2.39 -5.58
C SER A 76 8.82 -2.88 -6.72
N ALA A 77 7.51 -2.66 -6.65
CA ALA A 77 6.59 -2.93 -7.76
C ALA A 77 6.61 -1.80 -8.82
N PHE A 78 7.01 -0.59 -8.43
CA PHE A 78 7.03 0.58 -9.32
C PHE A 78 8.35 0.73 -10.10
N ILE A 79 9.45 0.15 -9.60
CA ILE A 79 10.68 0.06 -10.38
C ILE A 79 10.46 -0.99 -11.48
N PRO A 80 10.53 -0.64 -12.78
CA PRO A 80 10.49 -1.63 -13.83
C PRO A 80 11.62 -2.62 -13.55
N LYS A 81 11.24 -3.88 -13.27
CA LYS A 81 12.19 -4.97 -13.13
C LYS A 81 12.91 -5.03 -14.46
N THR A 82 14.13 -4.51 -14.53
CA THR A 82 15.00 -4.71 -15.69
C THR A 82 15.10 -6.22 -15.89
N GLY A 83 14.64 -6.67 -17.06
CA GLY A 83 14.42 -8.07 -17.36
C GLY A 83 15.65 -8.90 -17.06
N THR A 84 15.56 -9.71 -16.01
CA THR A 84 16.50 -10.81 -15.75
C THR A 84 15.82 -12.09 -16.21
N GLY A 85 15.99 -12.35 -17.51
CA GLY A 85 16.08 -13.67 -18.14
C GLY A 85 15.01 -14.72 -17.85
N SER A 86 13.97 -14.76 -18.68
CA SER A 86 13.40 -16.04 -19.16
C SER A 86 12.60 -15.91 -20.46
N ASP A 87 12.94 -14.96 -21.34
CA ASP A 87 12.23 -14.75 -22.62
C ASP A 87 13.01 -15.39 -23.80
N GLN A 88 13.41 -16.65 -23.61
CA GLN A 88 14.22 -17.43 -24.54
C GLN A 88 13.45 -18.63 -25.13
N LYS A 89 12.13 -18.50 -25.35
CA LYS A 89 11.33 -19.59 -25.95
C LYS A 89 10.47 -19.24 -27.17
N PHE A 90 10.53 -18.03 -27.73
CA PHE A 90 9.69 -17.67 -28.89
C PHE A 90 10.41 -17.16 -30.15
N ARG A 91 11.72 -17.38 -30.31
CA ARG A 91 12.46 -17.02 -31.54
C ARG A 91 13.04 -18.23 -32.29
N GLY A 92 12.25 -19.30 -32.43
CA GLY A 92 12.61 -20.50 -33.21
C GLY A 92 11.74 -20.81 -34.43
N HIS A 93 10.60 -20.14 -34.62
CA HIS A 93 9.60 -20.57 -35.63
C HIS A 93 9.33 -19.60 -36.78
N LEU A 94 10.02 -18.45 -36.85
CA LEU A 94 9.78 -17.44 -37.89
C LEU A 94 10.95 -17.17 -38.84
N ALA A 95 11.98 -18.02 -38.84
CA ALA A 95 13.18 -17.84 -39.70
C ALA A 95 13.44 -19.00 -40.68
N ALA A 96 12.41 -19.80 -41.01
CA ALA A 96 12.55 -20.94 -41.95
C ALA A 96 11.63 -20.84 -43.18
N GLN A 97 11.03 -19.68 -43.45
CA GLN A 97 10.14 -19.50 -44.60
C GLN A 97 10.52 -18.31 -45.48
N GLU A 98 11.81 -18.11 -45.76
CA GLU A 98 12.23 -17.12 -46.75
C GLU A 98 13.47 -17.59 -47.52
N THR A 99 13.37 -18.76 -48.14
CA THR A 99 14.20 -19.15 -49.30
C THR A 99 13.37 -19.99 -50.26
N LYS A 100 12.62 -19.34 -51.14
CA LYS A 100 12.17 -19.87 -52.43
C LYS A 100 11.61 -18.73 -53.28
N THR A 101 12.45 -18.19 -54.16
CA THR A 101 12.27 -18.06 -55.63
C THR A 101 13.23 -17.00 -56.12
#